data_AF-A0A7S3HKF7-F1
#
_entry.id   AF-A0A7S3HKF7-F1
#
_cell.length_a   1.000
_cell.length_b   1.000
_cell.length_c   1.000
_cell.angle_alpha   90.00
_cell.angle_beta   90.00
_cell.angle_gamma   90.00
#
_symmetry.space_group_name_H-M   'P 1'
#
loop_
_entity.id
_entity.type
_entity.pdbx_description
1 polymer ?
#
loop_
_entity_poly.entity_id
_entity_poly.type
_entity_poly.pdbx_seq_one_letter_code
_entity_poly.pdbx_strand_id
1 'polypeptide(L)'
;SCENDEGFTPTTRTAWAGEMLRETPIANLWGIFLMLTVGWIPGYLVFNATGPQKYHGKNANHFSPTAVFFKPNEYWLVVQSNIAWFAAAGLLIAAINHFGFSNVWCYYIAPYMIVNKNLVLITYLQHTDVFVPHFRGAEWNWLRGAICTVDRDFGFFMNRALHHITDTHVCHHLFSKMPFYHAEEATVHIKRVLGPYYLYDPTPISTACYRSFSCCQFVEDADPIVFYKNIK
;
A
#
# COMPACT_ATOMS: atom_id res chain seq x y z
N SER A 1 4.05 -9.92 5.77
CA SER A 1 3.51 -11.29 5.86
C SER A 1 3.02 -11.75 4.49
N CYS A 2 3.12 -13.04 4.16
CA CYS A 2 2.44 -13.55 2.96
C CYS A 2 0.93 -13.78 3.18
N GLU A 3 0.49 -13.93 4.42
CA GLU A 3 -0.87 -14.37 4.75
C GLU A 3 -1.65 -13.33 5.55
N ASN A 4 -0.97 -12.52 6.36
CA ASN A 4 -1.59 -11.54 7.27
C ASN A 4 -1.54 -10.11 6.75
N ASP A 5 -0.80 -9.84 5.68
CA ASP A 5 -0.84 -8.51 5.05
C ASP A 5 -2.12 -8.44 4.22
N GLU A 6 -2.79 -7.30 4.29
CA GLU A 6 -4.12 -7.12 3.68
C GLU A 6 -4.05 -6.38 2.35
N GLY A 7 -2.94 -5.70 2.04
CA GLY A 7 -2.71 -5.00 0.78
C GLY A 7 -1.24 -5.09 0.35
N PHE A 8 -0.99 -5.02 -0.96
CA PHE A 8 0.33 -5.27 -1.57
C PHE A 8 0.98 -6.59 -1.14
N THR A 9 0.14 -7.61 -0.99
CA THR A 9 0.60 -8.96 -0.61
C THR A 9 1.43 -9.55 -1.74
N PRO A 10 2.58 -10.19 -1.45
CA PRO A 10 3.43 -10.76 -2.49
C PRO A 10 2.73 -11.90 -3.23
N THR A 11 2.71 -11.82 -4.56
CA THR A 11 2.28 -12.89 -5.47
C THR A 11 3.28 -14.05 -5.41
N THR A 12 2.82 -15.30 -5.44
CA THR A 12 3.72 -16.46 -5.52
C THR A 12 4.22 -16.67 -6.96
N ARG A 13 5.37 -17.35 -7.12
CA ARG A 13 5.92 -17.66 -8.45
C ARG A 13 4.92 -18.39 -9.33
N THR A 14 4.18 -19.37 -8.79
CA THR A 14 3.14 -20.10 -9.54
C THR A 14 2.03 -19.19 -10.05
N ALA A 15 1.53 -18.26 -9.23
CA ALA A 15 0.50 -17.30 -9.61
C ALA A 15 1.03 -16.27 -10.64
N TRP A 16 2.30 -15.88 -10.52
CA TRP A 16 2.94 -14.94 -11.44
C TRP A 16 3.24 -15.54 -12.82
N ALA A 17 3.48 -16.85 -12.92
CA ALA A 17 3.86 -17.53 -14.16
C ALA A 17 2.83 -17.34 -15.32
N GLY A 18 1.56 -17.07 -15.01
CA GLY A 18 0.54 -16.72 -16.01
C GLY A 18 0.63 -15.29 -16.56
N GLU A 19 1.47 -14.42 -15.97
CA GLU A 19 1.54 -12.99 -16.25
C GLU A 19 2.86 -12.55 -16.93
N MET A 20 3.67 -13.49 -17.42
CA MET A 20 5.03 -13.25 -17.96
C MET A 20 5.12 -12.23 -19.11
N LEU A 21 4.01 -11.88 -19.77
CA LEU A 21 3.99 -10.83 -20.80
C LEU A 21 4.14 -9.40 -20.23
N ARG A 22 4.17 -9.22 -18.91
CA ARG A 22 4.19 -7.91 -18.23
C ARG A 22 5.59 -7.32 -17.97
N GLU A 23 6.68 -7.92 -18.48
CA GLU A 23 8.06 -7.53 -18.08
C GLU A 23 8.76 -6.48 -18.94
N THR A 24 8.08 -5.94 -19.95
CA THR A 24 8.66 -4.86 -20.76
C THR A 24 8.65 -3.54 -19.98
N PRO A 25 9.59 -2.61 -20.23
CA PRO A 25 9.56 -1.28 -19.60
C PRO A 25 8.22 -0.57 -19.78
N ILE A 26 7.58 -0.71 -20.94
CA ILE A 26 6.27 -0.12 -21.22
C ILE A 26 5.18 -0.76 -20.36
N ALA A 27 5.18 -2.09 -20.23
CA ALA A 27 4.22 -2.79 -19.38
C ALA A 27 4.39 -2.42 -17.89
N ASN A 28 5.62 -2.28 -17.40
CA ASN A 28 5.90 -1.81 -16.04
C ASN A 28 5.40 -0.37 -15.84
N LEU A 29 5.70 0.54 -16.76
CA LEU A 29 5.22 1.93 -16.67
C LEU A 29 3.68 2.00 -16.69
N TRP A 30 3.04 1.18 -17.52
CA TRP A 30 1.58 1.07 -17.56
C TRP A 30 1.01 0.50 -16.26
N GLY A 31 1.64 -0.53 -15.70
CA GLY A 31 1.27 -1.11 -14.41
C GLY A 31 1.38 -0.10 -13.26
N ILE A 32 2.47 0.67 -13.21
CA ILE A 32 2.66 1.77 -12.24
C ILE A 32 1.56 2.83 -12.43
N PHE A 33 1.25 3.22 -13.67
CA PHE A 33 0.18 4.17 -13.95
C PHE A 33 -1.17 3.67 -13.42
N LEU A 34 -1.53 2.42 -13.71
CA LEU A 34 -2.76 1.81 -13.22
C LEU A 34 -2.78 1.73 -11.69
N MET A 35 -1.68 1.29 -11.07
CA MET A 35 -1.55 1.23 -9.61
C MET A 35 -1.81 2.60 -8.98
N LEU A 36 -1.15 3.66 -9.45
CA LEU A 36 -1.23 5.00 -8.85
C LEU A 36 -2.54 5.74 -9.15
N THR A 37 -3.33 5.30 -10.13
CA THR A 37 -4.57 5.98 -10.54
C THR A 37 -5.83 5.21 -10.14
N VAL A 38 -5.86 3.90 -10.41
CA VAL A 38 -7.04 3.04 -10.22
C VAL A 38 -6.77 1.87 -9.28
N GLY A 39 -5.55 1.75 -8.75
CA GLY A 39 -5.16 0.67 -7.84
C GLY A 39 -5.90 0.71 -6.51
N TRP A 40 -6.20 1.90 -5.97
CA TRP A 40 -7.01 2.02 -4.76
C TRP A 40 -8.50 1.80 -5.05
N ILE A 41 -9.07 2.66 -5.89
CA ILE A 41 -10.46 2.56 -6.38
C ILE A 41 -10.42 2.43 -7.90
N PRO A 42 -10.97 1.35 -8.51
CA PRO A 42 -11.66 0.23 -7.88
C PRO A 42 -10.74 -0.95 -7.49
N GLY A 43 -9.45 -0.93 -7.84
CA GLY A 43 -8.56 -2.10 -7.78
C GLY A 43 -8.57 -2.85 -6.45
N TYR A 44 -8.29 -2.15 -5.35
CA TYR A 44 -8.27 -2.74 -4.02
C TYR A 44 -9.65 -2.78 -3.37
N LEU A 45 -10.37 -1.66 -3.32
CA LEU A 45 -11.63 -1.61 -2.58
C LEU A 45 -12.74 -2.49 -3.17
N VAL A 46 -12.83 -2.58 -4.50
CA VAL A 46 -13.89 -3.36 -5.17
C VAL A 46 -13.44 -4.77 -5.49
N PHE A 47 -12.21 -4.93 -5.98
CA PHE A 47 -11.72 -6.21 -6.51
C PHE A 47 -10.68 -6.91 -5.63
N ASN A 48 -10.17 -6.27 -4.57
CA ASN A 48 -9.10 -6.79 -3.72
C ASN A 48 -7.87 -7.26 -4.50
N ALA A 49 -7.52 -6.56 -5.58
CA ALA A 49 -6.53 -7.00 -6.57
C ALA A 49 -5.11 -7.22 -6.00
N THR A 50 -4.77 -6.57 -4.89
CA THR A 50 -3.46 -6.69 -4.22
C THR A 50 -3.55 -7.35 -2.84
N GLY A 51 -4.71 -7.93 -2.51
CA GLY A 51 -4.93 -8.62 -1.24
C GLY A 51 -4.34 -10.04 -1.21
N PRO A 52 -4.39 -10.71 -0.05
CA PRO A 52 -3.76 -12.00 0.14
C PRO A 52 -4.48 -13.12 -0.62
N GLN A 53 -3.72 -14.12 -1.06
CA GLN A 53 -4.22 -15.26 -1.86
C GLN A 53 -5.38 -16.01 -1.17
N LYS A 54 -5.42 -16.00 0.18
CA LYS A 54 -6.49 -16.62 0.99
C LYS A 54 -7.90 -16.07 0.68
N TYR A 55 -8.00 -14.91 0.00
CA TYR A 55 -9.27 -14.30 -0.40
C TYR A 55 -9.63 -14.49 -1.87
N HIS A 56 -8.77 -15.10 -2.68
CA HIS A 56 -9.07 -15.32 -4.09
C HIS A 56 -10.31 -16.20 -4.26
N GLY A 57 -11.21 -15.80 -5.17
CA GLY A 57 -12.49 -16.48 -5.42
C GLY A 57 -13.54 -16.30 -4.32
N LYS A 58 -13.27 -15.49 -3.29
CA LYS A 58 -14.22 -15.18 -2.21
C LYS A 58 -14.78 -13.77 -2.36
N ASN A 59 -15.83 -13.46 -1.60
CA ASN A 59 -16.34 -12.10 -1.48
C ASN A 59 -15.33 -11.20 -0.73
N ALA A 60 -14.50 -10.47 -1.47
CA ALA A 60 -13.46 -9.59 -0.93
C ALA A 60 -13.70 -8.11 -1.27
N ASN A 61 -14.95 -7.72 -1.52
CA ASN A 61 -15.30 -6.34 -1.81
C ASN A 61 -15.47 -5.55 -0.50
N HIS A 62 -14.73 -4.46 -0.30
CA HIS A 62 -14.78 -3.63 0.90
C HIS A 62 -16.15 -2.95 1.12
N PHE A 63 -16.94 -2.79 0.05
CA PHE A 63 -18.32 -2.30 0.14
C PHE A 63 -19.31 -3.42 0.49
N SER A 64 -18.88 -4.67 0.62
CA SER A 64 -19.73 -5.77 1.07
C SER A 64 -19.63 -5.95 2.59
N PRO A 65 -20.73 -5.76 3.36
CA PRO A 65 -20.73 -5.98 4.81
C PRO A 65 -20.46 -7.43 5.23
N THR A 66 -20.47 -8.36 4.29
CA THR A 66 -20.20 -9.79 4.48
C THR A 66 -18.92 -10.23 3.77
N ALA A 67 -18.02 -9.28 3.45
CA ALA A 67 -16.72 -9.61 2.92
C ALA A 67 -15.93 -10.48 3.90
N VAL A 68 -15.09 -11.36 3.36
CA VAL A 68 -14.42 -12.43 4.11
C VAL A 68 -13.41 -11.97 5.17
N PHE A 69 -13.01 -10.69 5.13
CA PHE A 69 -12.11 -10.09 6.12
C PHE A 69 -12.84 -9.34 7.23
N PHE A 70 -14.16 -9.09 7.12
CA PHE A 70 -14.93 -8.46 8.19
C PHE A 70 -15.49 -9.49 9.17
N LYS A 71 -15.51 -9.11 10.45
CA LYS A 71 -16.14 -9.92 11.50
C LYS A 71 -17.66 -9.69 11.50
N PRO A 72 -18.48 -10.67 11.92
CA PRO A 72 -19.93 -10.52 11.95
C PRO A 72 -20.44 -9.31 12.75
N ASN A 73 -19.74 -8.93 13.82
CA ASN A 73 -20.08 -7.76 14.63
C ASN A 73 -19.73 -6.41 13.98
N GLU A 74 -18.94 -6.40 12.89
CA GLU A 74 -18.57 -5.20 12.14
C GLU A 74 -19.59 -4.88 11.03
N TYR A 75 -20.54 -5.78 10.74
CA TYR A 75 -21.53 -5.65 9.66
C TYR A 75 -22.16 -4.26 9.60
N TRP A 76 -22.73 -3.79 10.72
CA TRP A 76 -23.42 -2.50 10.76
C TRP A 76 -22.46 -1.31 10.62
N LEU A 77 -21.20 -1.45 11.02
CA LEU A 77 -20.18 -0.42 10.79
C LEU A 77 -19.88 -0.28 9.30
N VAL A 78 -19.78 -1.39 8.58
CA VAL A 78 -19.58 -1.38 7.11
C VAL A 78 -20.79 -0.77 6.40
N VAL A 79 -22.02 -1.13 6.81
CA VAL A 79 -23.24 -0.53 6.26
C VAL A 79 -23.26 0.99 6.45
N GLN A 80 -22.96 1.48 7.66
CA GLN A 80 -22.90 2.91 7.95
C GLN A 80 -21.82 3.61 7.12
N SER A 81 -20.63 3.00 7.00
CA SER A 81 -19.54 3.51 6.17
C SER A 81 -19.95 3.62 4.70
N ASN A 82 -20.63 2.60 4.16
CA ASN A 82 -21.14 2.63 2.79
C ASN A 82 -22.15 3.76 2.58
N ILE A 83 -23.11 3.93 3.49
CA ILE A 83 -24.09 5.03 3.41
C ILE A 83 -23.39 6.38 3.40
N ALA A 84 -22.41 6.59 4.30
CA ALA A 84 -21.64 7.82 4.35
C ALA A 84 -20.85 8.06 3.05
N TRP A 85 -20.24 7.02 2.50
CA TRP A 85 -19.49 7.10 1.25
C TRP A 85 -20.38 7.47 0.06
N PHE A 86 -21.52 6.80 -0.11
CA PHE A 86 -22.46 7.10 -1.19
C PHE A 86 -23.14 8.47 -1.02
N ALA A 87 -23.41 8.89 0.21
CA ALA A 87 -23.88 10.24 0.50
C ALA A 87 -22.84 11.30 0.11
N ALA A 88 -21.56 11.09 0.44
CA ALA A 88 -20.47 11.98 0.03
C ALA A 88 -20.33 12.02 -1.51
N ALA A 89 -20.44 10.89 -2.19
CA ALA A 89 -20.46 10.84 -3.65
C ALA A 89 -21.66 11.61 -4.24
N GLY A 90 -22.84 11.47 -3.65
CA GLY A 90 -24.03 12.25 -4.02
C GLY A 90 -23.86 13.76 -3.82
N LEU A 91 -23.27 14.17 -2.71
CA LEU A 91 -22.92 15.58 -2.45
C LEU A 91 -21.91 16.11 -3.45
N LEU A 92 -20.93 15.31 -3.87
CA LEU A 92 -19.98 15.70 -4.89
C LEU A 92 -20.66 15.90 -6.25
N ILE A 93 -21.59 15.02 -6.63
CA ILE A 93 -22.40 15.18 -7.84
C ILE A 93 -23.25 16.46 -7.75
N ALA A 94 -23.90 16.71 -6.61
CA ALA A 94 -24.66 17.95 -6.40
C ALA A 94 -23.76 19.19 -6.50
N ALA A 95 -22.55 19.14 -5.94
CA ALA A 95 -21.56 20.22 -6.03
C ALA A 95 -21.13 20.46 -7.48
N ILE A 96 -20.94 19.42 -8.29
CA ILE A 96 -20.61 19.55 -9.72
C ILE A 96 -21.76 20.26 -10.46
N ASN A 97 -23.01 19.89 -10.18
CA ASN A 97 -24.18 20.51 -10.80
C ASN A 97 -24.35 21.98 -10.39
N HIS A 98 -24.02 22.33 -9.14
CA HIS A 98 -24.23 23.67 -8.61
C HIS A 98 -23.06 24.64 -8.91
N PHE A 99 -21.83 24.19 -8.71
CA PHE A 99 -20.62 25.02 -8.86
C PHE A 99 -19.90 24.83 -10.20
N GLY A 100 -20.30 23.85 -11.00
CA GLY A 100 -19.66 23.50 -12.26
C GLY A 100 -18.48 22.55 -12.09
N PHE A 101 -18.28 21.67 -13.07
CA PHE A 101 -17.24 20.65 -13.05
C PHE A 101 -15.83 21.23 -12.86
N SER A 102 -15.48 22.29 -13.59
CA SER A 102 -14.12 22.86 -13.52
C SER A 102 -13.75 23.34 -12.11
N ASN A 103 -14.69 23.94 -11.38
CA ASN A 103 -14.44 24.38 -10.00
C ASN A 103 -14.24 23.18 -9.07
N VAL A 104 -15.14 22.19 -9.12
CA VAL A 104 -15.03 20.99 -8.29
C VAL A 104 -13.79 20.18 -8.64
N TRP A 105 -13.40 20.14 -9.92
CA TRP A 105 -12.16 19.52 -10.36
C TRP A 105 -10.94 20.15 -9.70
N CYS A 106 -10.78 21.48 -9.83
CA CYS A 106 -9.62 22.20 -9.32
C CYS A 106 -9.54 22.17 -7.79
N TYR A 107 -10.66 22.33 -7.09
CA TYR A 107 -10.66 22.49 -5.64
C TYR A 107 -10.86 21.19 -4.85
N TYR A 108 -11.36 20.13 -5.48
CA TYR A 108 -11.64 18.88 -4.78
C TYR A 108 -11.08 17.64 -5.48
N ILE A 109 -11.49 17.36 -6.72
CA ILE A 109 -11.15 16.09 -7.39
C ILE A 109 -9.64 15.97 -7.62
N ALA A 110 -8.99 16.98 -8.20
CA ALA A 110 -7.56 16.94 -8.45
C ALA A 110 -6.73 16.84 -7.16
N PRO A 111 -6.98 17.64 -6.10
CA PRO A 111 -6.35 17.45 -4.79
C PRO A 111 -6.57 16.04 -4.21
N TYR A 112 -7.81 15.52 -4.28
CA TYR A 112 -8.14 14.17 -3.82
C TYR A 112 -7.33 13.10 -4.58
N MET A 113 -7.23 13.22 -5.91
CA MET A 113 -6.44 12.29 -6.72
C MET A 113 -4.95 12.34 -6.37
N ILE A 114 -4.40 13.52 -6.07
CA ILE A 114 -3.01 13.69 -5.62
C ILE A 114 -2.81 12.99 -4.26
N VAL A 115 -3.73 13.16 -3.32
CA VAL A 115 -3.68 12.48 -2.01
C VAL A 115 -3.75 10.96 -2.18
N ASN A 116 -4.68 10.44 -2.99
CA ASN A 116 -4.79 9.01 -3.26
C ASN A 116 -3.54 8.44 -3.92
N LYS A 117 -2.99 9.14 -4.93
CA LYS A 117 -1.73 8.76 -5.56
C LYS A 117 -0.60 8.65 -4.53
N ASN A 118 -0.51 9.60 -3.59
CA ASN A 118 0.51 9.54 -2.53
C ASN A 118 0.23 8.40 -1.54
N LEU A 119 -1.02 8.18 -1.12
CA LEU A 119 -1.40 7.07 -0.25
C LEU A 119 -0.97 5.72 -0.84
N VAL A 120 -1.30 5.48 -2.12
CA VAL A 120 -0.92 4.26 -2.84
C VAL A 120 0.60 4.15 -2.99
N LEU A 121 1.25 5.25 -3.37
CA LEU A 121 2.70 5.27 -3.55
C LEU A 121 3.43 4.92 -2.25
N ILE A 122 3.02 5.50 -1.12
CA ILE A 122 3.65 5.26 0.19
C ILE A 122 3.38 3.83 0.65
N THR A 123 2.13 3.37 0.59
CA THR A 123 1.81 1.99 0.98
C THR A 123 2.53 0.95 0.12
N TYR A 124 2.73 1.22 -1.17
CA TYR A 124 3.54 0.36 -2.03
C TYR A 124 5.03 0.43 -1.70
N LEU A 125 5.61 1.62 -1.75
CA LEU A 125 7.06 1.80 -1.65
C LEU A 125 7.60 1.37 -0.29
N GLN A 126 6.92 1.68 0.80
CA GLN A 126 7.40 1.36 2.13
C GLN A 126 7.29 -0.15 2.44
N HIS A 127 6.50 -0.91 1.68
CA HIS A 127 6.24 -2.34 1.90
C HIS A 127 6.77 -3.25 0.79
N THR A 128 7.36 -2.71 -0.27
CA THR A 128 7.83 -3.49 -1.42
C THR A 128 9.28 -3.15 -1.74
N ASP A 129 10.17 -4.08 -1.40
CA ASP A 129 11.59 -4.05 -1.74
C ASP A 129 12.19 -5.47 -1.70
N VAL A 130 13.24 -5.73 -2.47
CA VAL A 130 13.92 -7.03 -2.52
C VAL A 130 14.67 -7.36 -1.23
N PHE A 131 14.95 -6.37 -0.39
CA PHE A 131 15.57 -6.55 0.91
C PHE A 131 14.56 -6.77 2.05
N VAL A 132 13.26 -6.63 1.80
CA VAL A 132 12.21 -6.83 2.82
C VAL A 132 11.77 -8.30 2.81
N PRO A 133 11.91 -9.03 3.93
CA PRO A 133 11.40 -10.39 4.03
C PRO A 133 9.90 -10.44 4.25
N HIS A 134 9.26 -11.44 3.66
CA HIS A 134 7.89 -11.85 4.00
C HIS A 134 7.93 -13.20 4.70
N PHE A 135 7.18 -13.28 5.79
CA PHE A 135 7.11 -14.46 6.65
C PHE A 135 5.80 -15.22 6.46
N ARG A 136 5.86 -16.54 6.64
CA ARG A 136 4.72 -17.48 6.67
C ARG A 136 4.66 -18.24 7.99
N GLY A 137 3.46 -18.67 8.37
CA GLY A 137 3.26 -19.57 9.51
C GLY A 137 3.97 -19.09 10.79
N ALA A 138 4.75 -19.99 11.40
CA ALA A 138 5.42 -19.74 12.69
C ALA A 138 6.54 -18.70 12.64
N GLU A 139 7.09 -18.37 11.45
CA GLU A 139 8.12 -17.33 11.34
C GLU A 139 7.54 -15.92 11.44
N TRP A 140 6.22 -15.79 11.26
CA TRP A 140 5.53 -14.52 11.39
C TRP A 140 5.17 -14.23 12.85
N ASN A 141 5.49 -13.02 13.30
CA ASN A 141 4.87 -12.40 14.46
C ASN A 141 4.68 -10.89 14.19
N TRP A 142 3.91 -10.22 15.04
CA TRP A 142 3.60 -8.80 14.88
C TRP A 142 4.86 -7.93 14.75
N LEU A 143 5.85 -8.13 15.63
CA LEU A 143 7.06 -7.29 15.66
C LEU A 143 7.88 -7.46 14.38
N ARG A 144 8.11 -8.69 13.93
CA ARG A 144 8.80 -8.98 12.66
C ARG A 144 8.07 -8.36 11.48
N GLY A 145 6.73 -8.44 11.46
CA GLY A 145 5.92 -7.78 10.44
C GLY A 145 6.08 -6.25 10.47
N ALA A 146 5.99 -5.65 11.66
CA ALA A 146 6.01 -4.19 11.85
C ALA A 146 7.34 -3.55 11.42
N ILE A 147 8.47 -4.25 11.61
CA ILE A 147 9.79 -3.73 11.22
C ILE A 147 10.15 -4.02 9.75
N CYS A 148 9.36 -4.81 9.03
CA CYS A 148 9.60 -5.15 7.62
C CYS A 148 9.04 -4.07 6.68
N THR A 149 9.56 -2.86 6.85
CA THR A 149 9.26 -1.72 5.99
C THR A 149 10.54 -0.97 5.64
N VAL A 150 10.47 -0.13 4.61
CA VAL A 150 11.57 0.70 4.13
C VAL A 150 11.25 2.16 4.40
N ASP A 151 12.11 2.83 5.15
CA ASP A 151 12.04 4.29 5.26
C ASP A 151 12.68 4.90 4.00
N ARG A 152 11.93 5.75 3.30
CA ARG A 152 12.33 6.36 2.03
C ARG A 152 12.29 7.88 2.11
N ASP A 153 13.35 8.50 1.63
CA ASP A 153 13.45 9.95 1.54
C ASP A 153 12.79 10.46 0.26
N PHE A 154 11.67 11.17 0.41
CA PHE A 154 10.96 11.81 -0.71
C PHE A 154 11.48 13.22 -0.98
N GLY A 155 12.52 13.64 -0.26
CA GLY A 155 13.09 14.98 -0.28
C GLY A 155 12.41 15.91 0.71
N PHE A 156 13.14 16.95 1.12
CA PHE A 156 12.76 17.89 2.18
C PHE A 156 11.29 18.36 2.13
N PHE A 157 10.82 18.82 0.97
CA PHE A 157 9.46 19.35 0.84
C PHE A 157 8.40 18.25 1.01
N MET A 158 8.60 17.10 0.38
CA MET A 158 7.62 16.02 0.40
C MET A 158 7.60 15.30 1.74
N ASN A 159 8.74 15.07 2.39
CA ASN A 159 8.76 14.49 3.74
C ASN A 159 7.95 15.36 4.69
N ARG A 160 8.15 16.69 4.66
CA ARG A 160 7.39 17.61 5.50
C ARG A 160 5.90 17.65 5.15
N ALA A 161 5.55 17.72 3.86
CA ALA A 161 4.17 17.75 3.40
C ALA A 161 3.41 16.45 3.72
N LEU A 162 4.12 15.33 3.81
CA LEU A 162 3.59 14.02 4.19
C LEU A 162 3.81 13.70 5.67
N HIS A 163 4.20 14.69 6.48
CA HIS A 163 4.40 14.56 7.92
C HIS A 163 5.39 13.44 8.31
N HIS A 164 6.45 13.30 7.52
CA HIS A 164 7.53 12.33 7.67
C HIS A 164 7.09 10.85 7.65
N ILE A 165 5.86 10.55 7.22
CA ILE A 165 5.36 9.16 7.16
C ILE A 165 6.19 8.26 6.25
N THR A 166 6.93 8.86 5.31
CA THR A 166 7.76 8.17 4.33
C THR A 166 9.12 7.77 4.86
N ASP A 167 9.74 8.62 5.68
CA ASP A 167 11.10 8.51 6.22
C ASP A 167 11.13 8.13 7.72
N THR A 168 9.96 7.93 8.33
CA THR A 168 9.77 7.37 9.68
C THR A 168 8.71 6.25 9.70
N HIS A 169 8.60 5.48 8.62
CA HIS A 169 7.56 4.49 8.44
C HIS A 169 7.69 3.30 9.38
N VAL A 170 8.91 2.84 9.66
CA VAL A 170 9.16 1.81 10.70
C VAL A 170 8.63 2.28 12.05
N CYS A 171 8.84 3.56 12.40
CA CYS A 171 8.31 4.14 13.62
C CYS A 171 6.77 4.15 13.62
N HIS A 172 6.16 4.49 12.48
CA HIS A 172 4.71 4.43 12.32
C HIS A 172 4.15 3.02 12.55
N HIS A 173 4.82 1.97 12.08
CA HIS A 173 4.37 0.59 12.32
C HIS A 173 4.55 0.14 13.77
N LEU A 174 5.68 0.47 14.39
CA LEU A 174 5.94 0.13 15.80
C LEU A 174 5.01 0.89 16.76
N PHE A 175 4.71 2.15 16.43
CA PHE A 175 3.98 3.07 17.30
C PHE A 175 2.84 3.77 16.54
N SER A 176 1.94 3.01 15.94
CA SER A 176 0.85 3.55 15.07
C SER A 176 -0.12 4.53 15.75
N LYS A 177 -0.16 4.54 17.09
CA LYS A 177 -0.93 5.50 17.89
C LYS A 177 -0.17 6.79 18.22
N MET A 178 1.14 6.81 18.02
CA MET A 178 1.96 7.99 18.27
C MET A 178 1.76 9.01 17.15
N PRO A 179 1.52 10.30 17.47
CA PRO A 179 1.45 11.33 16.44
C PRO A 179 2.82 11.57 15.80
N PHE A 180 2.84 12.12 14.59
CA PHE A 180 4.06 12.28 13.79
C PHE A 180 5.08 13.27 14.37
N TYR A 181 4.68 14.14 15.30
CA TYR A 181 5.50 15.27 15.78
C TYR A 181 6.90 14.88 16.30
N HIS A 182 7.05 13.69 16.89
CA HIS A 182 8.32 13.15 17.40
C HIS A 182 8.76 11.87 16.68
N ALA A 183 8.18 11.57 15.50
CA ALA A 183 8.49 10.36 14.77
C ALA A 183 9.95 10.32 14.29
N GLU A 184 10.51 11.48 13.89
CA GLU A 184 11.92 11.58 13.50
C GLU A 184 12.86 11.30 14.69
N GLU A 185 12.58 11.87 15.85
CA GLU A 185 13.33 11.65 17.09
C GLU A 185 13.30 10.17 17.49
N ALA A 186 12.10 9.59 17.55
CA ALA A 186 11.91 8.16 17.84
C ALA A 186 12.67 7.28 16.82
N THR A 187 12.65 7.65 15.54
CA THR A 187 13.35 6.93 14.46
C THR A 187 14.86 6.89 14.69
N VAL A 188 15.48 7.95 15.22
CA VAL A 188 16.92 7.93 15.58
C VAL A 188 17.21 6.85 16.62
N HIS A 189 16.33 6.66 17.61
CA HIS A 189 16.49 5.61 18.62
C HIS A 189 16.20 4.22 18.06
N ILE A 190 15.15 4.08 17.24
CA ILE A 190 14.80 2.81 16.57
C ILE A 190 15.95 2.33 15.68
N LYS A 191 16.56 3.22 14.89
CA LYS A 191 17.74 2.93 14.06
C LYS A 191 18.88 2.32 14.88
N ARG A 192 19.15 2.87 16.07
CA ARG A 192 20.23 2.36 16.96
C ARG A 192 19.93 0.96 17.49
N VAL A 193 18.67 0.65 17.77
CA VAL A 193 18.25 -0.66 18.29
C VAL A 193 18.22 -1.71 17.17
N LEU A 194 17.65 -1.37 16.02
CA LEU A 194 17.53 -2.29 14.88
C LEU A 194 18.87 -2.51 14.16
N GLY A 195 19.77 -1.52 14.20
CA GLY A 195 21.11 -1.61 13.62
C GLY A 195 21.07 -2.08 12.16
N PRO A 196 21.68 -3.23 11.81
CA PRO A 196 21.72 -3.73 10.43
C PRO A 196 20.36 -4.14 9.87
N TYR A 197 19.34 -4.31 10.71
CA TYR A 197 18.00 -4.70 10.28
C TYR A 197 17.12 -3.51 9.89
N TYR A 198 17.57 -2.27 10.14
CA TYR A 198 16.84 -1.08 9.71
C TYR A 198 17.15 -0.78 8.24
N LEU A 199 16.10 -0.70 7.42
CA LEU A 199 16.23 -0.49 5.98
C LEU A 199 15.84 0.94 5.61
N TYR A 200 16.79 1.64 4.99
CA TYR A 200 16.63 3.00 4.49
C TYR A 200 17.06 3.08 3.04
N ASP A 201 16.23 3.71 2.21
CA ASP A 201 16.52 3.91 0.79
C ASP A 201 16.35 5.39 0.38
N PRO A 202 17.47 6.10 0.10
CA PRO A 202 17.44 7.48 -0.39
C PRO A 202 17.30 7.58 -1.92
N THR A 203 17.05 6.47 -2.63
CA THR A 203 16.88 6.49 -4.08
C THR A 203 15.73 7.42 -4.48
N PRO A 204 15.89 8.27 -5.51
CA PRO A 204 14.82 9.10 -6.02
C PRO A 204 13.53 8.31 -6.28
N ILE A 205 12.39 8.86 -5.85
CA ILE A 205 11.09 8.17 -5.78
C ILE A 205 10.71 7.45 -7.08
N SER A 206 10.88 8.12 -8.23
CA SER A 206 10.55 7.54 -9.53
C SER A 206 11.42 6.32 -9.87
N THR A 207 12.71 6.40 -9.56
CA THR A 207 13.67 5.31 -9.72
C THR A 207 13.36 4.17 -8.75
N ALA A 208 13.09 4.47 -7.47
CA ALA A 208 12.72 3.48 -6.47
C ALA A 208 11.40 2.76 -6.83
N CYS A 209 10.41 3.50 -7.33
CA CYS A 209 9.13 2.97 -7.77
C CYS A 209 9.29 2.04 -8.98
N TYR A 210 10.01 2.48 -10.01
CA TYR A 210 10.29 1.63 -11.17
C TYR A 210 11.08 0.38 -10.78
N ARG A 211 12.13 0.52 -9.95
CA ARG A 211 12.93 -0.60 -9.44
C ARG A 211 12.05 -1.59 -8.68
N SER A 212 11.30 -1.12 -7.69
CA SER A 212 10.40 -1.96 -6.88
C SER A 212 9.42 -2.71 -7.79
N PHE A 213 8.80 -2.02 -8.75
CA PHE A 213 7.83 -2.63 -9.66
C PHE A 213 8.44 -3.67 -10.60
N SER A 214 9.66 -3.42 -11.09
CA SER A 214 10.34 -4.33 -12.02
C SER A 214 11.06 -5.50 -11.35
N CYS A 215 11.44 -5.36 -10.08
CA CYS A 215 12.24 -6.34 -9.35
C CYS A 215 11.42 -7.14 -8.32
N CYS A 216 10.29 -6.61 -7.85
CA CYS A 216 9.45 -7.24 -6.83
C CYS A 216 8.20 -7.85 -7.44
N GLN A 217 8.40 -8.90 -8.24
CA GLN A 217 7.32 -9.50 -9.03
C GLN A 217 6.66 -10.67 -8.30
N PHE A 218 7.47 -11.54 -7.69
CA PHE A 218 6.95 -12.71 -6.99
C PHE A 218 7.85 -13.12 -5.83
N VAL A 219 7.34 -14.01 -4.98
CA VAL A 219 8.09 -14.74 -3.96
C VAL A 219 8.01 -16.25 -4.21
N GLU A 220 8.97 -17.02 -3.71
CA GLU A 220 8.91 -18.48 -3.81
C GLU A 220 7.71 -19.05 -3.04
N ASP A 221 7.13 -20.13 -3.53
CA ASP A 221 5.86 -20.67 -3.02
C ASP A 221 5.94 -21.26 -1.61
N ALA A 222 7.04 -21.95 -1.27
CA ALA A 222 7.06 -22.86 -0.13
C ALA A 222 7.90 -22.41 1.08
N ASP A 223 8.90 -21.54 0.89
CA ASP A 223 9.84 -21.21 1.98
C ASP A 223 9.16 -20.40 3.10
N PRO A 224 9.51 -20.61 4.38
CA PRO A 224 8.86 -19.91 5.49
C PRO A 224 9.25 -18.43 5.60
N ILE A 225 10.41 -18.06 5.05
CA ILE A 225 10.91 -16.69 4.92
C ILE A 225 11.28 -16.49 3.46
N VAL A 226 10.65 -15.53 2.79
CA VAL A 226 10.86 -15.26 1.37
C VAL A 226 11.15 -13.81 1.10
N PHE A 227 11.88 -13.57 0.02
CA PHE A 227 12.17 -12.26 -0.50
C PHE A 227 11.61 -12.15 -1.91
N TYR A 228 11.28 -10.93 -2.30
CA TYR A 228 10.87 -10.63 -3.66
C TYR A 228 11.96 -10.98 -4.66
N LYS A 229 11.54 -11.52 -5.80
CA LYS A 229 12.36 -11.88 -6.95
C LYS A 229 11.68 -11.41 -8.23
N ASN A 230 12.45 -11.40 -9.30
CA ASN A 230 12.00 -11.25 -10.67
C ASN A 230 12.40 -12.47 -11.51
N ILE A 231 11.92 -12.54 -12.75
CA ILE A 231 12.20 -13.67 -13.66
C ILE A 231 13.65 -13.63 -14.20
N LYS A 232 14.28 -12.45 -14.22
CA LYS A 232 15.60 -12.22 -14.80
C LYS A 232 16.77 -12.63 -13.90
#